data_AF-A0A226NB67-F1
#
_entry.id   AF-A0A226NB67-F1
#
_cell.length_a   1.000
_cell.length_b   1.000
_cell.length_c   1.000
_cell.angle_alpha   90.00
_cell.angle_beta   90.00
_cell.angle_gamma   90.00
#
_symmetry.space_group_name_H-M   'P 1'
#
loop_
_entity.id
_entity.type
_entity.pdbx_description
1 polymer ?
#
loop_
_entity_poly.entity_id
_entity_poly.type
_entity_poly.pdbx_seq_one_letter_code
_entity_poly.pdbx_strand_id
1 'polypeptide(L)' 'MAQASIAATSTRDEDSSESRMVVTFLMSALESMCKELAKSKAEVACIAVYETDVFVVGTERGRSFVNSRKDFQKDFVKYL' A
#
# COMPACT_ATOMS: atom_id res chain seq x y z
N MET A 1 28.37 1.52 -37.49
CA MET A 1 27.24 2.24 -36.89
C MET A 1 26.73 1.41 -35.74
N ALA A 2 26.61 2.01 -34.55
CA ALA A 2 26.32 1.33 -33.29
C ALA A 2 24.87 0.81 -33.24
N GLN A 3 24.67 -0.43 -32.78
CA GLN A 3 23.35 -0.98 -32.48
C GLN A 3 22.80 -0.31 -31.21
N ALA A 4 21.67 0.37 -31.35
CA ALA A 4 20.88 0.83 -30.22
C ALA A 4 19.96 -0.30 -29.76
N SER A 5 20.34 -1.00 -28.69
CA SER A 5 19.47 -1.89 -27.93
C SER A 5 19.00 -1.15 -26.67
N ILE A 6 17.95 -0.35 -26.77
CA ILE A 6 17.27 0.26 -25.61
C ILE A 6 15.78 0.37 -25.93
N ALA A 7 14.97 -0.63 -25.58
CA ALA A 7 13.51 -0.50 -25.66
C ALA A 7 12.72 -1.47 -24.75
N ALA A 8 13.36 -2.29 -23.91
CA ALA A 8 12.66 -3.24 -23.05
C ALA A 8 12.60 -2.84 -21.57
N THR A 9 13.36 -1.83 -21.15
CA THR A 9 13.40 -1.35 -19.76
C THR A 9 12.38 -0.25 -19.47
N SER A 10 12.01 0.57 -20.45
CA SER A 10 11.13 1.73 -20.23
C SER A 10 9.66 1.37 -19.96
N THR A 11 9.16 0.22 -20.41
CA THR A 11 7.73 -0.12 -20.26
C THR A 11 7.39 -0.68 -18.88
N ARG A 12 8.28 -1.50 -18.31
CA ARG A 12 8.05 -2.14 -16.99
C ARG A 12 8.03 -1.15 -15.84
N ASP A 13 8.88 -0.13 -15.89
CA ASP A 13 8.95 0.88 -14.85
C ASP A 13 7.73 1.81 -14.88
N GLU A 14 7.20 2.11 -16.07
CA GLU A 14 5.96 2.89 -16.23
C GLU A 14 4.73 2.11 -15.74
N ASP A 15 4.62 0.81 -16.05
CA ASP A 15 3.53 -0.06 -15.58
C ASP A 15 3.53 -0.22 -14.05
N SER A 16 4.71 -0.35 -13.43
CA SER A 16 4.85 -0.39 -11.96
C SER A 16 4.51 0.97 -11.33
N SER A 17 4.91 2.09 -11.96
CA SER A 17 4.56 3.44 -11.53
C SER A 17 3.04 3.69 -11.57
N GLU A 18 2.36 3.30 -12.64
CA GLU A 18 0.91 3.40 -12.76
C GLU A 18 0.20 2.57 -11.68
N SER A 19 0.62 1.32 -11.50
CA SER A 19 0.09 0.42 -10.47
C SER A 19 0.28 1.00 -9.06
N ARG A 20 1.45 1.59 -8.77
CA ARG A 20 1.74 2.27 -7.51
C ARG A 20 0.83 3.48 -7.28
N MET A 21 0.54 4.25 -8.33
CA MET A 21 -0.41 5.37 -8.26
C MET A 21 -1.83 4.88 -7.95
N VAL A 22 -2.28 3.81 -8.60
CA VAL A 22 -3.59 3.19 -8.33
C VAL A 22 -3.69 2.71 -6.88
N VAL A 23 -2.67 2.00 -6.39
CA VAL A 23 -2.61 1.53 -5.00
C VAL A 23 -2.69 2.70 -4.02
N THR A 24 -1.92 3.76 -4.27
CA THR A 24 -1.92 4.97 -3.42
C THR A 24 -3.29 5.67 -3.42
N PHE A 25 -3.94 5.75 -4.57
CA PHE A 25 -5.29 6.31 -4.70
C PHE A 25 -6.32 5.49 -3.90
N LEU A 26 -6.30 4.17 -4.04
CA LEU A 26 -7.19 3.28 -3.28
C LEU A 26 -6.94 3.35 -1.76
N MET A 27 -5.68 3.44 -1.34
CA MET A 27 -5.34 3.66 0.08
C MET A 27 -5.93 4.96 0.61
N SER A 28 -5.91 6.03 -0.19
CA SER A 28 -6.53 7.32 0.19
C SER A 28 -8.05 7.21 0.35
N ALA A 29 -8.71 6.46 -0.53
CA ALA A 29 -10.14 6.19 -0.42
C ALA A 29 -10.48 5.38 0.86
N LEU A 30 -9.68 4.35 1.17
CA LEU A 30 -9.83 3.59 2.42
C LEU A 30 -9.62 4.45 3.66
N GLU A 31 -8.66 5.39 3.64
CA GLU A 31 -8.46 6.32 4.74
C GLU A 31 -9.70 7.20 4.98
N SER A 32 -10.35 7.65 3.90
CA SER A 32 -11.62 8.38 3.98
C SER A 32 -12.73 7.55 4.63
N MET A 33 -12.88 6.27 4.25
CA MET A 33 -13.84 5.36 4.88
C MET A 33 -13.53 5.17 6.37
N CYS A 34 -12.26 5.01 6.74
CA CYS A 34 -11.84 4.85 8.13
C CYS A 34 -12.20 6.07 8.99
N LYS A 35 -12.15 7.28 8.43
CA LYS A 35 -12.59 8.52 9.11
C LYS A 35 -14.08 8.50 9.43
N GLU A 36 -14.91 8.00 8.52
CA GLU A 36 -16.34 7.83 8.79
C GLU A 36 -16.62 6.74 9.83
N LEU A 37 -15.92 5.60 9.74
CA LEU A 37 -16.05 4.50 10.70
C LEU A 37 -15.67 4.90 12.14
N ALA A 38 -14.68 5.79 12.28
CA ALA A 38 -14.29 6.32 13.58
C ALA A 38 -15.44 7.05 14.30
N LYS A 39 -16.37 7.67 13.57
CA LYS A 39 -17.56 8.35 14.15
C LYS A 39 -18.52 7.36 14.81
N SER A 40 -18.51 6.10 14.37
CA SER A 40 -19.38 5.03 14.90
C SER A 40 -18.73 4.22 16.03
N LYS A 41 -17.60 4.68 16.60
CA LYS A 41 -16.79 3.93 17.58
C LYS A 41 -16.29 2.57 17.08
N ALA A 42 -16.30 2.34 15.77
CA ALA A 42 -15.68 1.18 15.17
C ALA A 42 -14.17 1.43 15.08
N GLU A 43 -13.37 0.42 15.41
CA GLU A 43 -11.91 0.46 15.24
C GLU A 43 -11.52 -0.47 14.10
N VAL A 44 -10.77 0.06 13.14
CA VAL A 44 -10.40 -0.67 11.92
C VAL A 44 -8.95 -0.38 11.58
N ALA A 45 -8.24 -1.40 11.11
CA ALA A 45 -6.93 -1.26 10.50
C ALA A 45 -6.88 -2.13 9.24
N CYS A 46 -6.33 -1.58 8.16
CA CYS A 46 -6.09 -2.26 6.91
C CYS A 46 -4.59 -2.22 6.63
N ILE A 47 -4.03 -3.38 6.30
CA ILE A 47 -2.66 -3.55 5.86
C ILE A 47 -2.73 -3.94 4.38
N ALA A 48 -2.04 -3.16 3.54
CA ALA A 48 -1.80 -3.53 2.15
C ALA A 48 -0.30 -3.62 1.93
N VAL A 49 0.11 -4.57 1.10
CA VAL A 49 1.51 -4.70 0.69
C VAL A 49 1.54 -4.75 -0.83
N TYR A 50 2.40 -3.94 -1.42
CA TYR A 50 2.61 -3.87 -2.87
C TYR A 50 4.11 -3.88 -3.14
N GLU A 51 4.58 -4.87 -3.88
CA GLU A 51 6.00 -5.17 -4.06
C GLU A 51 6.72 -5.28 -2.70
N THR A 52 7.47 -4.25 -2.29
CA THR A 52 8.18 -4.21 -1.00
C THR A 52 7.59 -3.21 0.00
N ASP A 53 6.60 -2.41 -0.43
CA ASP A 53 6.03 -1.34 0.36
C ASP A 53 4.84 -1.85 1.18
N VAL A 54 4.81 -1.48 2.47
CA VAL A 54 3.71 -1.78 3.40
C VAL A 54 2.95 -0.50 3.70
N PHE A 55 1.66 -0.51 3.41
CA PHE A 55 0.72 0.58 3.67
C PHE A 55 -0.18 0.20 4.83
N VAL A 56 -0.38 1.13 5.77
CA VAL A 56 -1.28 0.95 6.91
C VAL A 56 -2.25 2.12 6.98
N VAL A 57 -3.53 1.83 6.76
CA VAL A 57 -4.64 2.79 6.92
C VAL A 57 -5.61 2.26 7.98
N GLY A 58 -6.44 3.12 8.56
CA GLY A 58 -7.29 2.71 9.68
C GLY A 58 -7.73 3.87 10.54
N THR A 59 -8.45 3.59 11.61
CA THR A 59 -8.68 4.53 12.70
C THR A 59 -7.40 4.77 13.50
N GLU A 60 -7.37 5.80 14.34
CA GLU A 60 -6.17 6.14 15.12
C GLU A 60 -5.68 4.95 15.97
N ARG A 61 -6.57 4.30 16.72
CA ARG A 61 -6.19 3.14 17.54
C ARG A 61 -5.88 1.91 16.69
N GLY A 62 -6.64 1.66 15.63
CA GLY A 62 -6.38 0.56 14.70
C GLY A 62 -4.98 0.65 14.09
N ARG A 63 -4.61 1.82 13.56
CA ARG A 63 -3.26 2.05 13.04
C ARG A 63 -2.19 1.92 14.12
N SER A 64 -2.44 2.47 15.31
CA SER A 64 -1.48 2.40 16.43
C SER A 64 -1.22 0.95 16.86
N PHE A 65 -2.27 0.13 16.98
CA PHE A 65 -2.17 -1.29 17.27
C PHE A 65 -1.31 -2.03 16.24
N VAL A 66 -1.61 -1.88 14.95
CA VAL A 66 -0.85 -2.51 13.87
C VAL A 66 0.60 -2.02 13.82
N ASN A 67 0.84 -0.73 14.09
CA ASN A 67 2.19 -0.18 14.11
C ASN A 67 3.03 -0.68 15.30
N SER A 68 2.40 -0.98 16.43
CA SER A 68 3.08 -1.65 17.56
C SER A 68 3.42 -3.11 17.28
N ARG A 69 2.76 -3.73 16.29
CA ARG A 69 2.89 -5.15 15.91
C ARG A 69 3.53 -5.31 14.54
N LYS A 70 4.81 -4.96 14.46
CA LYS A 70 5.60 -5.07 13.22
C LYS A 70 5.75 -6.51 12.73
N ASP A 71 5.54 -7.50 13.59
CA ASP A 71 5.44 -8.92 13.25
C ASP A 71 4.30 -9.18 12.25
N PHE A 72 3.11 -8.61 12.48
CA PHE A 72 1.98 -8.74 11.56
C PHE A 72 2.29 -8.15 10.18
N GLN A 73 2.90 -6.96 10.14
CA GLN A 73 3.28 -6.33 8.88
C GLN A 73 4.27 -7.19 8.08
N LYS A 74 5.26 -7.79 8.76
CA LYS A 74 6.25 -8.66 8.12
C LYS A 74 5.65 -9.96 7.61
N ASP A 75 4.66 -10.51 8.30
CA ASP A 75 4.03 -11.75 7.85
C ASP A 75 3.30 -11.55 6.51
N PHE A 76 2.66 -10.41 6.26
CA PHE A 76 2.07 -10.10 4.95
C PHE A 76 3.10 -10.04 3.82
N VAL A 77 4.30 -9.50 4.07
CA VAL A 77 5.38 -9.43 3.07
C VAL A 77 5.88 -10.82 2.69
N LYS A 78 5.80 -11.83 3.58
CA LYS A 78 6.24 -13.20 3.28
C LYS A 78 5.34 -13.95 2.29
N TYR A 79 4.10 -13.49 2.11
CA TYR A 79 3.08 -14.16 1.29
C TYR A 79 2.83 -13.50 -0.08
N LEU A 80 3.58 -12.45 -0.41
CA LEU A 80 3.63 -11.82 -1.73
C LEU A 80 4.83 -12.30 -2.53
#